data_AF-A0A5P8KJ56-F1
#
_entry.id   AF-A0A5P8KJ56-F1
#
_cell.length_a   1.000
_cell.length_b   1.000
_cell.length_c   1.000
_cell.angle_alpha   90.00
_cell.angle_beta   90.00
_cell.angle_gamma   90.00
#
_symmetry.space_group_name_H-M   'P 1'
#
loop_
_entity.id
_entity.type
_entity.pdbx_description
1 polymer ?
#
loop_
_entity_poly.entity_id
_entity_poly.type
_entity_poly.pdbx_seq_one_letter_code
_entity_poly.pdbx_strand_id
1 'polypeptide(L)'
;MRLAAVTETGSLVLASGSGSQLPADAGGAAHAVRIVGAQKVVPDLSTAPRRVEEYALPLENTRAQEAYGVPGAVNRLLVLNAEPHPGRGTVLLLREDIGY
;
A
#
# COMPACT_ATOMS: atom_id res chain seq x y z
N MET A 1 -5.85 -5.27 -2.27
CA MET A 1 -5.02 -4.04 -2.34
C MET A 1 -3.70 -4.26 -1.62
N ARG A 2 -2.63 -3.54 -1.98
CA ARG A 2 -1.29 -3.63 -1.34
C ARG A 2 -0.87 -2.24 -0.83
N LEU A 3 0.34 -1.79 -1.15
CA LEU A 3 0.80 -0.43 -0.87
C LEU A 3 0.04 0.56 -1.75
N ALA A 4 -0.76 1.39 -1.09
CA ALA A 4 -1.73 2.29 -1.70
C ALA A 4 -1.26 3.75 -1.69
N ALA A 5 -0.42 4.14 -0.72
CA ALA A 5 0.15 5.48 -0.67
C ALA A 5 1.55 5.50 -0.04
N VAL A 6 2.33 6.51 -0.43
CA VAL A 6 3.61 6.92 0.19
C VAL A 6 3.50 8.40 0.50
N THR A 7 3.74 8.83 1.73
CA THR A 7 3.75 10.26 2.05
C THR A 7 5.06 10.90 1.57
N GLU A 8 5.07 12.21 1.32
CA GLU A 8 6.31 12.95 1.01
C GLU A 8 7.36 12.82 2.13
N THR A 9 6.91 12.61 3.37
CA THR A 9 7.77 12.33 4.53
C THR A 9 8.24 10.88 4.64
N GLY A 10 7.81 9.99 3.74
CA GLY A 10 8.29 8.62 3.63
C GLY A 10 7.46 7.54 4.35
N SER A 11 6.32 7.89 4.96
CA SER A 11 5.42 6.89 5.54
C SER A 11 4.70 6.09 4.45
N LEU A 12 4.64 4.76 4.61
CA LEU A 12 3.94 3.87 3.68
C LEU A 12 2.59 3.48 4.25
N VAL A 13 1.55 3.51 3.42
CA VAL A 13 0.20 3.06 3.80
C VAL A 13 -0.21 1.87 2.94
N LEU A 14 -0.43 0.75 3.62
CA LEU A 14 -0.86 -0.50 3.02
C LEU A 14 -2.30 -0.80 3.44
N ALA A 15 -3.14 -1.19 2.49
CA ALA A 15 -4.53 -1.56 2.72
C ALA A 15 -4.75 -3.01 2.28
N SER A 16 -5.55 -3.78 3.03
CA SER A 16 -5.79 -5.18 2.73
C SER A 16 -7.19 -5.65 3.12
N GLY A 17 -7.78 -6.52 2.29
CA GLY A 17 -9.00 -7.25 2.62
C GLY A 17 -8.71 -8.50 3.48
N SER A 18 -7.73 -9.32 3.11
CA SER A 18 -7.37 -10.55 3.85
C SER A 18 -6.31 -10.31 4.94
N GLY A 19 -5.44 -9.33 4.72
CA GLY A 19 -4.27 -9.07 5.55
C GLY A 19 -3.10 -10.03 5.33
N SER A 20 -3.17 -10.98 4.40
CA SER A 20 -2.16 -12.05 4.29
C SER A 20 -0.76 -11.54 3.98
N GLN A 21 -0.63 -10.41 3.29
CA GLN A 21 0.68 -9.79 3.00
C GLN A 21 1.23 -8.97 4.17
N LEU A 22 0.38 -8.50 5.08
CA LEU A 22 0.77 -7.52 6.10
C LEU A 22 1.82 -8.03 7.09
N PRO A 23 1.84 -9.31 7.53
CA PRO A 23 2.89 -9.81 8.42
C PRO A 23 4.29 -9.67 7.83
N ALA A 24 4.46 -9.94 6.54
CA ALA A 24 5.74 -9.77 5.87
C ALA A 24 6.17 -8.29 5.88
N ASP A 25 5.23 -7.38 5.58
CA ASP A 25 5.47 -5.93 5.58
C ASP A 25 5.72 -5.33 6.98
N ALA A 26 5.00 -5.80 7.99
CA ALA A 26 5.13 -5.33 9.37
C ALA A 26 6.48 -5.70 9.98
N GLY A 27 7.04 -6.85 9.61
CA GLY A 27 8.41 -7.22 9.98
C GLY A 27 8.76 -8.69 9.94
N GLY A 28 7.87 -9.54 9.42
CA GLY A 28 8.18 -10.95 9.18
C GLY A 28 9.17 -11.17 8.04
N ALA A 29 9.31 -10.21 7.11
CA ALA A 29 10.32 -10.29 6.06
C ALA A 29 11.70 -9.84 6.58
N ALA A 30 12.73 -10.63 6.31
CA ALA A 30 14.12 -10.24 6.59
C ALA A 30 14.54 -9.03 5.74
N HIS A 31 14.09 -8.97 4.49
CA HIS A 31 14.24 -7.84 3.58
C HIS A 31 12.93 -7.60 2.83
N ALA A 32 12.49 -6.34 2.78
CA ALA A 32 11.26 -5.93 2.11
C ALA A 32 11.59 -4.93 1.00
N VAL A 33 11.54 -5.37 -0.26
CA VAL A 33 11.66 -4.50 -1.43
C VAL A 33 10.26 -4.24 -1.98
N ARG A 34 9.89 -2.96 -2.09
CA ARG A 34 8.57 -2.51 -2.52
C ARG A 34 8.71 -1.69 -3.78
N ILE A 35 8.09 -2.16 -4.86
CA ILE A 35 8.02 -1.43 -6.13
C ILE A 35 6.72 -0.63 -6.14
N VAL A 36 6.84 0.68 -6.27
CA VAL A 36 5.74 1.62 -6.07
C VAL A 36 5.73 2.62 -7.22
N GLY A 37 4.58 2.83 -7.84
CA GLY A 37 4.44 3.88 -8.85
C GLY A 37 4.40 5.26 -8.18
N ALA A 38 5.07 6.24 -8.78
CA ALA A 38 5.19 7.60 -8.25
C ALA A 38 3.85 8.32 -8.12
N GLN A 39 2.83 7.92 -8.88
CA GLN A 39 1.45 8.39 -8.74
C GLN A 39 0.81 8.03 -7.39
N LYS A 40 1.48 7.22 -6.55
CA LYS A 40 1.06 6.89 -5.20
C LYS A 40 1.63 7.81 -4.13
N VAL A 41 2.49 8.76 -4.50
CA VAL A 41 3.00 9.76 -3.55
C VAL A 41 1.90 10.78 -3.22
N VAL A 42 1.69 11.01 -1.93
CA VAL A 42 0.70 11.97 -1.40
C VAL A 42 1.39 12.94 -0.43
N PRO A 43 0.84 14.14 -0.19
CA PRO A 43 1.48 15.12 0.68
C PRO A 43 1.70 14.60 2.12
N ASP A 44 0.69 13.96 2.70
CA ASP A 44 0.72 13.61 4.13
C ASP A 44 -0.14 12.39 4.48
N LEU A 45 -0.02 11.97 5.75
CA LEU A 45 -0.75 10.83 6.29
C LEU A 45 -2.26 11.10 6.41
N SER A 46 -2.71 12.35 6.45
CA SER A 46 -4.15 12.66 6.45
C SER A 46 -4.77 12.43 5.06
N THR A 47 -3.96 12.57 4.01
CA THR A 47 -4.36 12.38 2.61
C THR A 47 -4.31 10.91 2.19
N ALA A 48 -3.42 10.11 2.79
CA ALA A 48 -3.26 8.70 2.42
C ALA A 48 -4.52 7.84 2.61
N PRO A 49 -5.27 7.89 3.74
CA PRO A 49 -6.53 7.17 3.90
C PRO A 49 -7.60 7.60 2.89
N ARG A 50 -7.69 8.90 2.56
CA ARG A 50 -8.60 9.38 1.51
C ARG A 50 -8.27 8.76 0.16
N ARG A 51 -6.98 8.73 -0.20
CA ARG A 51 -6.51 8.06 -1.42
C ARG A 51 -6.91 6.57 -1.45
N VAL A 52 -6.78 5.89 -0.31
CA VAL A 52 -7.18 4.48 -0.15
C VAL A 52 -8.67 4.30 -0.44
N GLU A 53 -9.53 5.10 0.19
CA GLU A 53 -10.99 4.96 0.10
C GLU A 53 -11.57 5.50 -1.21
N GLU A 54 -11.14 6.68 -1.65
CA GLU A 54 -11.77 7.41 -2.75
C GLU A 54 -11.22 7.03 -4.13
N TYR A 55 -9.99 6.50 -4.19
CA TYR A 55 -9.35 6.12 -5.46
C TYR A 55 -9.05 4.63 -5.54
N ALA A 56 -8.32 4.10 -4.55
CA ALA A 56 -7.73 2.77 -4.68
C ALA A 56 -8.77 1.65 -4.42
N LEU A 57 -9.68 1.82 -3.46
CA LEU A 57 -10.73 0.86 -3.14
C LEU A 57 -11.75 0.67 -4.28
N PRO A 58 -12.25 1.71 -4.98
CA PRO A 58 -13.12 1.52 -6.15
C PRO A 58 -12.48 0.66 -7.24
N LEU A 59 -11.20 0.90 -7.54
CA LEU A 59 -10.44 0.13 -8.53
C LEU A 59 -10.18 -1.31 -8.05
N GLU A 60 -9.86 -1.49 -6.76
CA GLU A 60 -9.76 -2.81 -6.14
C GLU A 60 -11.09 -3.56 -6.20
N ASN A 61 -12.20 -2.88 -5.99
CA ASN A 61 -13.52 -3.49 -5.98
C ASN A 61 -13.87 -4.07 -7.36
N THR A 62 -13.63 -3.30 -8.43
CA THR A 62 -13.77 -3.81 -9.81
C THR A 62 -12.88 -5.04 -10.03
N ARG A 63 -11.59 -4.95 -9.70
CA ARG A 63 -10.65 -6.07 -9.85
C ARG A 63 -11.05 -7.30 -9.04
N ALA A 64 -11.49 -7.13 -7.80
CA ALA A 64 -11.87 -8.21 -6.90
C ALA A 64 -13.17 -8.88 -7.35
N GLN A 65 -14.13 -8.10 -7.83
CA GLN A 65 -15.37 -8.63 -8.40
C GLN A 65 -15.08 -9.48 -9.65
N GLU A 66 -14.21 -9.00 -10.55
CA GLU A 66 -13.82 -9.74 -11.75
C GLU A 66 -13.02 -11.01 -11.44
N ALA A 67 -12.07 -10.94 -10.50
CA ALA A 67 -11.17 -12.05 -10.21
C ALA A 67 -11.76 -13.10 -9.24
N TYR A 68 -12.61 -12.67 -8.31
CA TYR A 68 -13.05 -13.49 -7.17
C TYR A 68 -14.56 -13.49 -6.96
N GLY A 69 -15.32 -12.67 -7.69
CA GLY A 69 -16.78 -12.58 -7.54
C GLY A 69 -17.26 -11.94 -6.24
N VAL A 70 -16.36 -11.31 -5.47
CA VAL A 70 -16.65 -10.66 -4.19
C VAL A 70 -16.16 -9.20 -4.19
N PRO A 71 -16.82 -8.31 -3.43
CA PRO A 71 -16.41 -6.92 -3.35
C PRO A 71 -15.02 -6.77 -2.71
N GLY A 72 -14.31 -5.73 -3.13
CA GLY A 72 -13.08 -5.29 -2.49
C GLY A 72 -13.38 -4.69 -1.12
N ALA A 73 -12.42 -4.79 -0.20
CA ALA A 73 -12.57 -4.24 1.16
C ALA A 73 -11.23 -3.80 1.74
N VAL A 74 -11.27 -2.79 2.60
CA VAL A 74 -10.16 -2.34 3.44
C VAL A 74 -10.41 -2.80 4.88
N ASN A 75 -10.27 -4.11 5.11
CA ASN A 75 -10.50 -4.68 6.45
C ASN A 75 -9.33 -4.42 7.40
N ARG A 76 -8.13 -4.19 6.86
CA ARG A 76 -6.90 -3.94 7.62
C ARG A 76 -6.08 -2.87 6.93
N LEU A 77 -5.52 -1.97 7.74
CA LEU A 77 -4.65 -0.89 7.29
C LEU A 77 -3.38 -0.89 8.14
N LEU A 78 -2.23 -0.76 7.49
CA LEU A 78 -0.92 -0.72 8.13
C LEU A 78 -0.19 0.56 7.68
N VAL A 79 0.25 1.34 8.66
CA VAL A 79 1.14 2.48 8.45
C VAL A 79 2.55 2.10 8.88
N LEU A 80 3.51 2.20 7.96
CA LEU A 80 4.92 2.01 8.23
C LEU A 80 5.62 3.37 8.18
N ASN A 81 6.11 3.84 9.34
CA ASN A 81 6.78 5.14 9.44
C ASN A 81 8.31 5.04 9.28
N ALA A 82 8.90 3.95 9.78
CA ALA A 82 10.34 3.73 9.74
C ALA A 82 10.65 2.25 9.93
N GLU A 83 11.87 1.86 9.53
CA GLU A 83 12.46 0.58 9.87
C GLU A 83 13.40 0.74 11.07
N PRO A 84 13.33 -0.13 12.10
CA PRO A 84 14.23 -0.03 13.25
C PRO A 84 15.67 -0.39 12.88
N HIS A 85 15.86 -1.19 11.83
CA HIS A 85 17.17 -1.60 11.33
C HIS A 85 17.35 -1.04 9.91
N PRO A 86 18.34 -0.17 9.67
CA PRO A 86 18.64 0.33 8.33
C PRO A 86 18.86 -0.82 7.33
N GLY A 87 18.33 -0.67 6.12
CA GLY A 87 18.50 -1.66 5.04
C GLY A 87 17.49 -2.82 5.04
N ARG A 88 16.58 -2.93 6.03
CA ARG A 88 15.49 -3.91 5.97
C ARG A 88 14.51 -3.60 4.85
N GLY A 89 14.09 -2.34 4.76
CA GLY A 89 13.10 -1.85 3.80
C GLY A 89 13.73 -1.04 2.68
N THR A 90 13.36 -1.35 1.43
CA THR A 90 13.69 -0.55 0.24
C THR A 90 12.41 -0.23 -0.51
N VAL A 91 12.22 1.04 -0.88
CA VAL A 91 11.13 1.48 -1.74
C VAL A 91 11.73 1.97 -3.05
N LEU A 92 11.30 1.36 -4.15
CA LEU A 92 11.67 1.75 -5.52
C LEU A 92 10.49 2.49 -6.14
N LEU A 93 10.63 3.81 -6.29
CA LEU A 93 9.64 4.65 -6.96
C LEU A 93 9.84 4.61 -8.47
N LEU A 94 8.83 4.15 -9.19
CA LEU A 94 8.80 4.10 -10.64
C LEU A 94 8.04 5.29 -11.20
N ARG A 95 8.49 5.83 -12.34
CA ARG A 95 7.77 6.93 -13.00
C ARG A 95 6.49 6.42 -13.68
N GLU A 96 6.48 5.15 -14.04
CA GLU A 96 5.36 4.45 -14.65
C GLU A 96 4.22 4.27 -13.65
N ASP A 97 3.00 4.48 -14.15
CA ASP A 97 1.77 4.34 -13.37
C ASP A 97 1.45 2.86 -13.13
N ILE A 98 2.11 2.26 -12.15
CA ILE A 98 1.91 0.85 -11.79
C ILE A 98 0.87 0.68 -10.68
N GLY A 99 -0.19 -0.07 -10.99
CA GLY A 99 -1.30 -0.30 -10.08
C GLY A 99 -2.02 0.99 -9.68
N TYR A 100 -2.77 0.92 -8.58
CA TYR A 100 -3.58 2.02 -8.07
C TYR A 100 -3.40 2.24 -6.57
#